data_AF-A0A3B1DFG8-F1
#
_entry.id   AF-A0A3B1DFG8-F1
#
_cell.length_a   1.000
_cell.length_b   1.000
_cell.length_c   1.000
_cell.angle_alpha   90.00
_cell.angle_beta   90.00
_cell.angle_gamma   90.00
#
_symmetry.space_group_name_H-M   'P 1'
#
loop_
_entity.id
_entity.type
_entity.pdbx_description
1 polymer ?
#
loop_
_entity_poly.entity_id
_entity_poly.type
_entity_poly.pdbx_seq_one_letter_code
_entity_poly.pdbx_strand_id
1 'polypeptide(L)'
;NKDASVFLANPLACAVMALKGKIVDPAETGLVVDEFNEPEAALVNDNMLLAPLDDGSAVEIIKGPNIKDVPLKGPVKDEIRAEVLIKLGDNVTTDDIMPAGSRILPFRSNIPAISEYVFYNIDSTFAERAKKAKEHGGGIIMGGENYGQGSSREHAAIAPMYLGIQAVIARSFARIHRANLINFGILPLIFTNPGDMDKTDAGDVLSITGVGSSLITNQEYRVNNLTKGLDFTVFTDLSERDRVLLLSGGLLSFVKKQLS
;
A
#
# COMPACT_ATOMS: atom_id res chain seq x y z
N ASN A 1 15.63 -4.72 -21.14
CA ASN A 1 15.98 -3.59 -20.25
C ASN A 1 14.73 -2.85 -19.85
N LYS A 2 14.31 -2.97 -18.58
CA LYS A 2 13.17 -2.24 -17.98
C LYS A 2 13.61 -0.94 -17.27
N ASP A 3 14.87 -0.59 -17.43
CA ASP A 3 15.46 0.69 -17.07
C ASP A 3 15.19 1.64 -18.25
N ALA A 4 14.44 2.72 -18.02
CA ALA A 4 14.22 3.78 -19.00
C ALA A 4 15.31 4.87 -18.94
N SER A 5 16.41 4.60 -18.23
CA SER A 5 17.55 5.48 -18.01
C SER A 5 17.12 6.89 -17.58
N VAL A 6 16.34 6.93 -16.49
CA VAL A 6 15.77 8.18 -15.94
C VAL A 6 16.69 8.69 -14.84
N PHE A 7 17.06 9.97 -14.93
CA PHE A 7 17.95 10.65 -13.99
C PHE A 7 17.23 11.86 -13.37
N LEU A 8 17.51 12.13 -12.09
CA LEU A 8 17.05 13.34 -11.42
C LEU A 8 18.08 14.45 -11.61
N ALA A 9 17.64 15.61 -12.10
CA ALA A 9 18.46 16.80 -12.25
C ALA A 9 17.60 18.05 -11.98
N ASN A 10 18.26 19.19 -11.73
CA ASN A 10 17.55 20.45 -11.57
C ASN A 10 16.92 20.91 -12.92
N PRO A 11 15.90 21.79 -12.90
CA PRO A 11 15.21 22.22 -14.13
C PRO A 11 16.12 22.82 -15.20
N LEU A 12 17.16 23.55 -14.80
CA LEU A 12 18.09 24.17 -15.74
C LEU A 12 18.91 23.13 -16.51
N ALA A 13 19.47 22.16 -15.79
CA ALA A 13 20.19 21.04 -16.39
C ALA A 13 19.28 20.24 -17.35
N CYS A 14 18.03 19.98 -16.94
CA CYS A 14 17.04 19.34 -17.82
C CYS A 14 16.80 20.15 -19.10
N ALA A 15 16.64 21.47 -19.01
CA ALA A 15 16.43 22.32 -20.18
C ALA A 15 17.64 22.32 -21.13
N VAL A 16 18.86 22.43 -20.59
CA VAL A 16 20.11 22.34 -21.36
C VAL A 16 20.22 20.99 -22.07
N MET A 17 20.04 19.88 -21.35
CA MET A 17 20.12 18.53 -21.92
C MET A 17 19.05 18.31 -23.00
N ALA A 18 17.83 18.85 -22.82
CA ALA A 18 16.77 18.82 -23.81
C ALA A 18 17.15 19.59 -25.08
N LEU A 19 17.73 20.79 -24.95
CA LEU A 19 18.21 21.59 -26.08
C LEU A 19 19.35 20.89 -26.84
N LYS A 20 20.24 20.19 -26.12
CA LYS A 20 21.37 19.47 -26.74
C LYS A 20 20.97 18.10 -27.28
N GLY A 21 19.83 17.55 -26.90
CA GLY A 21 19.36 16.21 -27.29
C GLY A 21 20.21 15.06 -26.72
N LYS A 22 21.02 15.33 -25.68
CA LYS A 22 21.87 14.34 -25.00
C LYS A 22 22.20 14.77 -23.58
N ILE A 23 22.52 13.80 -22.73
CA ILE A 23 23.06 14.06 -21.38
C ILE A 23 24.46 14.67 -21.54
N VAL A 24 24.63 15.89 -21.03
CA VAL A 24 25.87 16.66 -21.05
C VAL A 24 26.01 17.43 -19.75
N ASP A 25 27.23 17.77 -19.37
CA ASP A 25 27.45 18.74 -18.31
C ASP A 25 27.01 20.13 -18.81
N PRO A 26 26.02 20.79 -18.19
CA PRO A 26 25.60 22.13 -18.57
C PRO A 26 26.74 23.15 -18.60
N ALA A 27 27.73 23.04 -17.71
CA ALA A 27 28.85 23.97 -17.61
C ALA A 27 29.78 23.91 -18.84
N GLU A 28 29.85 22.77 -19.53
CA GLU A 28 30.71 22.57 -20.69
C GLU A 28 30.04 23.00 -22.01
N THR A 29 28.77 23.40 -21.97
CA THR A 29 28.00 23.69 -23.20
C THR A 29 28.23 25.09 -23.76
N GLY A 30 28.89 25.97 -22.99
CA GLY A 30 29.04 27.39 -23.32
C GLY A 30 27.72 28.17 -23.33
N LEU A 31 26.62 27.58 -22.84
CA LEU A 31 25.34 28.28 -22.70
C LEU A 31 25.41 29.25 -21.52
N VAL A 32 25.13 30.52 -21.80
CA VAL A 32 24.97 31.56 -20.79
C VAL A 32 23.51 31.61 -20.40
N VAL A 33 23.25 31.56 -19.10
CA VAL A 33 21.91 31.60 -18.52
C VAL A 33 21.89 32.84 -17.64
N ASP A 34 20.96 33.76 -17.91
CA ASP A 34 20.80 34.95 -17.10
C ASP A 34 20.36 34.57 -15.68
N GLU A 35 20.86 35.32 -14.70
CA GLU A 35 20.47 35.14 -13.31
C GLU A 35 18.99 35.51 -13.15
N PHE A 36 18.19 34.57 -12.63
CA PHE A 36 16.78 34.80 -12.37
C PHE A 36 16.62 35.66 -11.12
N ASN A 37 16.01 36.83 -11.28
CA ASN A 37 15.60 37.67 -10.18
C ASN A 37 14.13 37.40 -9.85
N GLU A 38 13.85 37.05 -8.59
CA GLU A 38 12.47 36.94 -8.11
C GLU A 38 11.74 38.29 -8.32
N PRO A 39 10.51 38.28 -8.84
CA PRO A 39 9.76 39.52 -9.05
C PRO A 39 9.41 40.17 -7.70
N GLU A 40 9.37 41.51 -7.66
CA GLU A 40 8.99 42.28 -6.45
C GLU A 40 7.58 41.96 -5.95
N ALA A 41 6.70 41.47 -6.84
CA ALA A 41 5.36 41.03 -6.52
C ALA A 41 4.98 39.78 -7.33
N ALA A 42 4.33 38.82 -6.68
CA ALA A 42 3.76 37.66 -7.34
C ALA A 42 2.47 38.05 -8.09
N LEU A 43 2.33 37.57 -9.32
CA LEU A 43 1.06 37.65 -10.05
C LEU A 43 0.08 36.65 -9.44
N VAL A 44 -0.93 37.15 -8.72
CA VAL A 44 -2.01 36.32 -8.16
C VAL A 44 -3.11 36.16 -9.20
N ASN A 45 -3.45 34.92 -9.55
CA ASN A 45 -4.57 34.58 -10.40
C ASN A 45 -5.39 33.46 -9.73
N ASP A 46 -6.56 33.83 -9.22
CA ASP A 46 -7.48 32.98 -8.48
C ASP A 46 -8.69 32.54 -9.33
N ASN A 47 -8.70 32.80 -10.64
CA ASN A 47 -9.84 32.50 -11.52
C ASN A 47 -10.21 31.00 -11.62
N MET A 48 -9.32 30.09 -11.17
CA MET A 48 -9.55 28.64 -11.09
C MET A 48 -9.80 28.15 -9.66
N LEU A 49 -9.90 29.06 -8.69
CA LEU A 49 -10.20 28.74 -7.30
C LEU A 49 -11.70 28.90 -7.06
N LEU A 50 -12.30 27.84 -6.53
CA LEU A 50 -13.67 27.86 -6.04
C LEU A 50 -13.61 27.87 -4.52
N ALA A 51 -14.03 28.97 -3.90
CA ALA A 51 -14.14 29.03 -2.45
C ALA A 51 -15.27 28.11 -1.95
N PRO A 52 -15.12 27.48 -0.77
CA PRO A 52 -16.23 26.77 -0.16
C PRO A 52 -17.37 27.74 0.16
N LEU A 53 -18.59 27.24 0.15
CA LEU A 53 -19.76 28.00 0.62
C LEU A 53 -19.67 28.22 2.13
N ASP A 54 -20.15 29.37 2.60
CA ASP A 54 -20.26 29.65 4.05
C ASP A 54 -21.21 28.67 4.76
N ASP A 55 -22.27 28.23 4.06
CA ASP A 55 -23.18 27.16 4.48
C ASP A 55 -23.33 26.11 3.38
N GLY A 56 -22.80 24.92 3.64
CA GLY A 56 -22.86 23.77 2.74
C GLY A 56 -24.00 22.78 3.02
N SER A 57 -24.90 23.07 3.97
CA SER A 57 -25.92 22.12 4.44
C SER A 57 -26.91 21.67 3.35
N ALA A 58 -27.17 22.52 2.36
CA ALA A 58 -28.04 22.23 1.22
C ALA A 58 -27.31 21.63 0.00
N VAL A 59 -26.00 21.41 0.08
CA VAL A 59 -25.22 20.87 -1.05
C VAL A 59 -25.52 19.38 -1.21
N GLU A 60 -26.05 19.02 -2.38
CA GLU A 60 -26.22 17.62 -2.77
C GLU A 60 -24.90 17.04 -3.28
N ILE A 61 -24.45 15.93 -2.68
CA ILE A 61 -23.25 15.20 -3.13
C ILE A 61 -23.63 14.21 -4.23
N ILE A 62 -23.29 14.54 -5.46
CA ILE A 62 -23.53 13.68 -6.62
C ILE A 62 -22.41 12.64 -6.76
N LYS A 63 -22.77 11.35 -6.71
CA LYS A 63 -21.85 10.23 -6.94
C LYS A 63 -22.05 9.62 -8.33
N GLY A 64 -21.03 9.69 -9.18
CA GLY A 64 -21.04 9.00 -10.48
C GLY A 64 -21.01 7.48 -10.35
N PRO A 65 -21.26 6.72 -11.43
CA PRO A 65 -21.36 5.25 -11.38
C PRO A 65 -20.07 4.56 -10.92
N ASN A 66 -18.92 5.25 -11.04
CA ASN A 66 -17.60 4.78 -10.64
C ASN A 66 -17.17 5.24 -9.24
N ILE A 67 -18.05 5.89 -8.48
CA ILE A 67 -17.83 6.19 -7.07
C ILE A 67 -18.64 5.16 -6.28
N LYS A 68 -17.94 4.25 -5.60
CA LYS A 68 -18.54 3.20 -4.79
C LYS A 68 -18.32 3.47 -3.31
N ASP A 69 -19.13 2.85 -2.47
CA ASP A 69 -18.92 2.92 -1.03
C ASP A 69 -17.59 2.26 -0.65
N VAL A 70 -16.96 2.82 0.37
CA VAL A 70 -15.68 2.35 0.87
C VAL A 70 -15.92 1.06 1.68
N PRO A 71 -15.27 -0.06 1.33
CA PRO A 71 -15.45 -1.31 2.06
C PRO A 71 -14.89 -1.19 3.48
N LEU A 72 -15.58 -1.81 4.44
CA LEU A 72 -15.15 -1.92 5.83
C LEU A 72 -14.68 -3.34 6.11
N LYS A 73 -13.61 -3.48 6.89
CA LYS A 73 -13.15 -4.77 7.41
C LYS A 73 -13.65 -4.94 8.85
N GLY A 74 -14.01 -6.17 9.22
CA GLY A 74 -14.27 -6.53 10.61
C GLY A 74 -12.98 -6.65 11.42
N PRO A 75 -13.07 -6.80 12.76
CA PRO A 75 -11.93 -7.10 13.63
C PRO A 75 -11.05 -8.22 13.08
N VAL A 76 -9.75 -8.14 13.36
CA VAL A 76 -8.86 -9.28 13.12
C VAL A 76 -9.38 -10.51 13.89
N LYS A 77 -9.39 -11.66 13.23
CA LYS A 77 -9.81 -12.92 13.84
C LYS A 77 -8.71 -13.40 14.79
N ASP A 78 -9.10 -14.13 15.85
CA ASP A 78 -8.11 -14.71 16.76
C ASP A 78 -7.29 -15.84 16.13
N GLU A 79 -7.85 -16.52 15.12
CA GLU A 79 -7.12 -17.41 14.22
C GLU A 79 -7.16 -16.89 12.77
N ILE A 80 -5.98 -16.78 12.16
CA ILE A 80 -5.81 -16.58 10.71
C ILE A 80 -5.31 -17.89 10.12
N ARG A 81 -6.18 -18.59 9.40
CA ARG A 81 -5.82 -19.73 8.56
C ARG A 81 -6.00 -19.35 7.09
N ALA A 82 -4.89 -19.18 6.36
CA ALA A 82 -4.90 -18.61 5.01
C ALA A 82 -3.73 -19.11 4.16
N GLU A 83 -3.93 -19.10 2.84
CA GLU A 83 -2.91 -19.48 1.86
C GLU A 83 -1.94 -18.32 1.61
N VAL A 84 -0.65 -18.62 1.43
CA VAL A 84 0.35 -17.67 0.94
C VAL A 84 0.13 -17.46 -0.56
N LEU A 85 -0.45 -16.33 -0.95
CA LEU A 85 -0.87 -16.11 -2.33
C LEU A 85 0.25 -15.63 -3.23
N ILE A 86 1.28 -15.02 -2.65
CA ILE A 86 2.46 -14.52 -3.35
C ILE A 86 3.63 -14.36 -2.37
N LYS A 87 4.83 -14.65 -2.85
CA LYS A 87 6.10 -14.44 -2.14
C LYS A 87 6.96 -13.51 -3.00
N LEU A 88 7.33 -12.37 -2.43
CA LEU A 88 8.02 -11.28 -3.12
C LEU A 88 9.40 -11.04 -2.51
N GLY A 89 10.31 -10.47 -3.28
CA GLY A 89 11.65 -10.09 -2.80
C GLY A 89 11.66 -8.78 -2.00
N ASP A 90 12.86 -8.20 -1.90
CA ASP A 90 13.08 -6.91 -1.25
C ASP A 90 12.57 -5.75 -2.11
N ASN A 91 12.37 -4.59 -1.47
CA ASN A 91 12.12 -3.30 -2.11
C ASN A 91 10.87 -3.23 -3.00
N VAL A 92 9.89 -4.10 -2.75
CA VAL A 92 8.56 -4.04 -3.40
C VAL A 92 7.95 -2.67 -3.16
N THR A 93 7.67 -1.96 -4.25
CA THR A 93 7.11 -0.62 -4.20
C THR A 93 5.57 -0.65 -4.11
N THR A 94 4.98 0.47 -3.72
CA THR A 94 3.53 0.66 -3.82
C THR A 94 3.01 0.63 -5.26
N ASP A 95 3.86 0.91 -6.26
CA ASP A 95 3.54 0.71 -7.68
C ASP A 95 3.51 -0.76 -8.07
N ASP A 96 4.38 -1.58 -7.47
CA ASP A 96 4.38 -3.03 -7.66
C ASP A 96 3.12 -3.67 -7.09
N ILE A 97 2.68 -3.20 -5.91
CA ILE A 97 1.45 -3.67 -5.25
C ILE A 97 0.21 -3.16 -5.98
N MET A 98 0.16 -1.88 -6.29
CA MET A 98 -0.98 -1.23 -6.93
C MET A 98 -0.49 -0.26 -8.02
N PRO A 99 -0.38 -0.75 -9.27
CA PRO A 99 0.15 0.04 -10.35
C PRO A 99 -0.72 1.27 -10.64
N ALA A 100 -0.05 2.35 -11.04
CA ALA A 100 -0.69 3.54 -11.57
C ALA A 100 -0.85 3.45 -13.10
N GLY A 101 -1.34 4.53 -13.70
CA GLY A 101 -1.48 4.68 -15.14
C GLY A 101 -2.91 5.03 -15.55
N SER A 102 -3.04 5.54 -16.77
CA SER A 102 -4.31 6.03 -17.31
C SER A 102 -5.45 5.00 -17.31
N ARG A 103 -5.11 3.71 -17.33
CA ARG A 103 -6.07 2.60 -17.29
C ARG A 103 -6.59 2.29 -15.88
N ILE A 104 -5.86 2.64 -14.84
CA ILE A 104 -6.14 2.23 -13.45
C ILE A 104 -6.60 3.41 -12.61
N LEU A 105 -5.99 4.59 -12.80
CA LEU A 105 -6.30 5.81 -12.06
C LEU A 105 -7.79 6.20 -12.07
N PRO A 106 -8.56 5.98 -13.16
CA PRO A 106 -10.00 6.22 -13.12
C PRO A 106 -10.73 5.47 -12.00
N PHE A 107 -10.26 4.30 -11.57
CA PHE A 107 -10.93 3.45 -10.58
C PHE A 107 -10.58 3.77 -9.11
N ARG A 108 -9.88 4.87 -8.82
CA ARG A 108 -9.47 5.23 -7.44
C ARG A 108 -10.63 5.28 -6.43
N SER A 109 -11.82 5.66 -6.88
CA SER A 109 -13.04 5.70 -6.04
C SER A 109 -13.91 4.44 -6.16
N ASN A 110 -13.43 3.40 -6.84
CA ASN A 110 -14.11 2.12 -7.05
C ASN A 110 -13.21 0.98 -6.59
N ILE A 111 -13.19 0.73 -5.28
CA ILE A 111 -12.32 -0.30 -4.67
C ILE A 111 -12.51 -1.69 -5.30
N PRO A 112 -13.75 -2.16 -5.59
CA PRO A 112 -13.94 -3.41 -6.32
C PRO A 112 -13.19 -3.43 -7.66
N ALA A 113 -13.37 -2.41 -8.51
CA ALA A 113 -12.76 -2.39 -9.83
C ALA A 113 -11.23 -2.22 -9.80
N ILE A 114 -10.70 -1.36 -8.92
CA ILE A 114 -9.24 -1.17 -8.83
C ILE A 114 -8.54 -2.39 -8.22
N SER A 115 -9.25 -3.18 -7.41
CA SER A 115 -8.68 -4.38 -6.79
C SER A 115 -8.28 -5.47 -7.79
N GLU A 116 -8.86 -5.48 -8.99
CA GLU A 116 -8.44 -6.37 -10.08
C GLU A 116 -6.98 -6.17 -10.52
N TYR A 117 -6.39 -5.02 -10.17
CA TYR A 117 -5.05 -4.64 -10.59
C TYR A 117 -3.98 -4.86 -9.51
N VAL A 118 -4.35 -5.39 -8.33
CA VAL A 118 -3.38 -5.71 -7.28
C VAL A 118 -2.33 -6.70 -7.82
N PHE A 119 -1.06 -6.32 -7.73
CA PHE A 119 0.11 -7.04 -8.28
C PHE A 119 0.08 -7.33 -9.79
N TYR A 120 -0.77 -6.66 -10.57
CA TYR A 120 -1.00 -7.02 -11.97
C TYR A 120 0.26 -7.08 -12.84
N ASN A 121 1.22 -6.18 -12.60
CA ASN A 121 2.48 -6.13 -13.35
C ASN A 121 3.49 -7.24 -12.97
N ILE A 122 3.28 -7.90 -11.82
CA ILE A 122 4.10 -9.01 -11.32
C ILE A 122 3.39 -10.34 -11.62
N ASP A 123 2.11 -10.44 -11.28
CA ASP A 123 1.26 -11.60 -11.49
C ASP A 123 -0.17 -11.14 -11.80
N SER A 124 -0.53 -11.18 -13.08
CA SER A 124 -1.85 -10.76 -13.56
C SER A 124 -3.00 -11.67 -13.08
N THR A 125 -2.69 -12.84 -12.52
CA THR A 125 -3.69 -13.80 -12.00
C THR A 125 -3.93 -13.66 -10.50
N PHE A 126 -3.16 -12.78 -9.83
CA PHE A 126 -3.22 -12.62 -8.37
C PHE A 126 -4.62 -12.29 -7.86
N ALA A 127 -5.32 -11.33 -8.48
CA ALA A 127 -6.64 -10.89 -8.02
C ALA A 127 -7.67 -12.02 -8.08
N GLU A 128 -7.66 -12.83 -9.13
CA GLU A 128 -8.55 -13.99 -9.26
C GLU A 128 -8.26 -15.05 -8.20
N ARG A 129 -6.99 -15.37 -7.96
CA ARG A 129 -6.57 -16.30 -6.90
C ARG A 129 -6.95 -15.79 -5.52
N ALA A 130 -6.77 -14.50 -5.25
CA ALA A 130 -7.12 -13.90 -3.97
C ALA A 130 -8.63 -13.95 -3.69
N LYS A 131 -9.48 -13.71 -4.71
CA LYS A 131 -10.93 -13.87 -4.58
C LYS A 131 -11.34 -15.29 -4.21
N LYS A 132 -10.74 -16.31 -4.86
CA LYS A 132 -10.99 -17.72 -4.53
C LYS A 132 -10.53 -18.05 -3.11
N ALA A 133 -9.36 -17.57 -2.72
CA ALA A 133 -8.81 -17.76 -1.38
C ALA A 133 -9.67 -17.08 -0.30
N LYS A 134 -10.30 -15.93 -0.61
CA LYS A 134 -11.22 -15.20 0.29
C LYS A 134 -12.39 -16.07 0.77
N GLU A 135 -12.88 -16.98 -0.07
CA GLU A 135 -13.92 -17.94 0.30
C GLU A 135 -13.44 -18.99 1.31
N HIS A 136 -12.12 -19.20 1.41
CA HIS A 136 -11.47 -20.24 2.20
C HIS A 136 -10.60 -19.68 3.34
N GLY A 137 -10.86 -18.45 3.79
CA GLY A 137 -10.15 -17.82 4.91
C GLY A 137 -9.29 -16.61 4.54
N GLY A 138 -9.05 -16.40 3.23
CA GLY A 138 -8.28 -15.28 2.71
C GLY A 138 -6.85 -15.64 2.34
N GLY A 139 -6.04 -14.59 2.16
CA GLY A 139 -4.66 -14.71 1.72
C GLY A 139 -3.65 -14.07 2.65
N ILE A 140 -2.42 -14.55 2.56
CA ILE A 140 -1.22 -13.95 3.14
C ILE A 140 -0.29 -13.53 2.01
N ILE A 141 0.31 -12.35 2.14
CA ILE A 141 1.39 -11.90 1.25
C ILE A 141 2.70 -12.05 2.02
N MET A 142 3.74 -12.55 1.35
CA MET A 142 5.10 -12.50 1.87
C MET A 142 5.96 -11.50 1.10
N GLY A 143 6.76 -10.71 1.83
CA GLY A 143 7.69 -9.73 1.26
C GLY A 143 9.07 -9.79 1.90
N GLY A 144 10.08 -9.30 1.19
CA GLY A 144 11.43 -9.14 1.71
C GLY A 144 11.56 -7.89 2.59
N GLU A 145 12.71 -7.23 2.49
CA GLU A 145 12.97 -5.96 3.16
C GLU A 145 12.25 -4.79 2.49
N ASN A 146 11.94 -3.76 3.29
CA ASN A 146 11.38 -2.49 2.82
C ASN A 146 10.10 -2.65 1.97
N TYR A 147 9.23 -3.59 2.36
CA TYR A 147 7.99 -3.89 1.64
C TYR A 147 7.03 -2.68 1.66
N GLY A 148 6.53 -2.32 0.47
CA GLY A 148 5.60 -1.23 0.26
C GLY A 148 6.26 0.15 0.19
N GLN A 149 7.48 0.25 -0.32
CA GLN A 149 8.17 1.53 -0.42
C GLN A 149 7.61 2.46 -1.51
N GLY A 150 8.03 3.72 -1.48
CA GLY A 150 7.62 4.74 -2.44
C GLY A 150 6.38 5.51 -1.98
N SER A 151 5.47 5.77 -2.91
CA SER A 151 4.35 6.71 -2.71
C SER A 151 3.35 6.30 -1.61
N SER A 152 2.72 7.30 -0.98
CA SER A 152 1.73 7.14 0.10
C SER A 152 0.34 6.66 -0.38
N ARG A 153 0.28 5.72 -1.34
CA ARG A 153 -0.98 5.25 -1.91
C ARG A 153 -1.67 4.25 -1.00
N GLU A 154 -2.76 4.66 -0.38
CA GLU A 154 -3.61 3.81 0.46
C GLU A 154 -4.24 2.65 -0.31
N HIS A 155 -4.45 2.78 -1.63
CA HIS A 155 -4.91 1.73 -2.54
C HIS A 155 -4.05 0.47 -2.51
N ALA A 156 -2.76 0.60 -2.20
CA ALA A 156 -1.87 -0.54 -2.00
C ALA A 156 -2.20 -1.36 -0.73
N ALA A 157 -3.11 -0.89 0.13
CA ALA A 157 -3.58 -1.61 1.32
C ALA A 157 -5.09 -1.90 1.27
N ILE A 158 -5.94 -0.91 0.91
CA ILE A 158 -7.39 -1.12 0.86
C ILE A 158 -7.81 -2.12 -0.23
N ALA A 159 -7.10 -2.15 -1.37
CA ALA A 159 -7.44 -3.07 -2.45
C ALA A 159 -7.03 -4.53 -2.12
N PRO A 160 -5.82 -4.82 -1.58
CA PRO A 160 -5.54 -6.14 -1.00
C PRO A 160 -6.51 -6.53 0.12
N MET A 161 -6.91 -5.58 0.98
CA MET A 161 -7.92 -5.85 2.02
C MET A 161 -9.24 -6.32 1.39
N TYR A 162 -9.70 -5.61 0.36
CA TYR A 162 -10.92 -5.96 -0.37
C TYR A 162 -10.84 -7.35 -0.99
N LEU A 163 -9.67 -7.74 -1.52
CA LEU A 163 -9.41 -9.09 -2.05
C LEU A 163 -9.32 -10.18 -0.97
N GLY A 164 -9.40 -9.84 0.32
CA GLY A 164 -9.42 -10.81 1.41
C GLY A 164 -8.05 -11.13 2.00
N ILE A 165 -7.04 -10.29 1.77
CA ILE A 165 -5.75 -10.41 2.47
C ILE A 165 -5.96 -10.17 3.97
N GLN A 166 -5.46 -11.10 4.78
CA GLN A 166 -5.57 -11.07 6.24
C GLN A 166 -4.31 -10.51 6.89
N ALA A 167 -3.15 -10.91 6.38
CA ALA A 167 -1.86 -10.49 6.89
C ALA A 167 -0.84 -10.31 5.77
N VAL A 168 0.17 -9.48 6.04
CA VAL A 168 1.40 -9.42 5.26
C VAL A 168 2.54 -9.78 6.20
N ILE A 169 3.37 -10.76 5.82
CA ILE A 169 4.56 -11.14 6.59
C ILE A 169 5.79 -10.67 5.80
N ALA A 170 6.59 -9.77 6.35
CA ALA A 170 7.77 -9.25 5.67
C ALA A 170 9.00 -9.22 6.56
N ARG A 171 10.19 -9.07 5.97
CA ARG A 171 11.41 -8.83 6.78
C ARG A 171 11.41 -7.43 7.37
N SER A 172 10.91 -6.44 6.62
CA SER A 172 10.65 -5.09 7.12
C SER A 172 9.66 -4.35 6.21
N PHE A 173 9.07 -3.26 6.72
CA PHE A 173 8.06 -2.48 6.00
C PHE A 173 8.50 -1.03 5.83
N ALA A 174 8.10 -0.41 4.72
CA ALA A 174 8.10 1.04 4.62
C ALA A 174 7.06 1.64 5.58
N ARG A 175 7.46 2.68 6.33
CA ARG A 175 6.68 3.27 7.44
C ARG A 175 5.23 3.61 7.07
N ILE A 176 5.03 4.32 5.96
CA ILE A 176 3.70 4.79 5.54
C ILE A 176 2.82 3.61 5.10
N HIS A 177 3.38 2.65 4.38
CA HIS A 177 2.62 1.50 3.94
C HIS A 177 2.18 0.62 5.11
N ARG A 178 3.05 0.42 6.11
CA ARG A 178 2.69 -0.28 7.36
C ARG A 178 1.48 0.37 8.04
N ALA A 179 1.45 1.70 8.14
CA ALA A 179 0.30 2.43 8.68
C ALA A 179 -0.98 2.22 7.86
N ASN A 180 -0.87 2.19 6.53
CA ASN A 180 -2.02 1.91 5.66
C ASN A 180 -2.58 0.50 5.85
N LEU A 181 -1.72 -0.52 6.00
CA LEU A 181 -2.16 -1.89 6.30
C LEU A 181 -3.01 -1.92 7.59
N ILE A 182 -2.53 -1.27 8.65
CA ILE A 182 -3.23 -1.14 9.94
C ILE A 182 -4.57 -0.41 9.78
N ASN A 183 -4.58 0.70 9.04
CA ASN A 183 -5.78 1.50 8.81
C ASN A 183 -6.90 0.72 8.11
N PHE A 184 -6.56 -0.29 7.29
CA PHE A 184 -7.54 -1.17 6.65
C PHE A 184 -7.64 -2.55 7.32
N GLY A 185 -7.03 -2.73 8.50
CA GLY A 185 -7.17 -3.94 9.29
C GLY A 185 -6.43 -5.17 8.73
N ILE A 186 -5.43 -4.97 7.86
CA ILE A 186 -4.47 -6.03 7.50
C ILE A 186 -3.37 -6.06 8.55
N LEU A 187 -3.06 -7.25 9.08
CA LEU A 187 -2.05 -7.42 10.12
C LEU A 187 -0.63 -7.43 9.49
N PRO A 188 0.24 -6.43 9.76
CA PRO A 188 1.62 -6.44 9.28
C PRO A 188 2.51 -7.18 10.27
N LEU A 189 3.09 -8.30 9.86
CA LEU A 189 3.94 -9.17 10.69
C LEU A 189 5.38 -9.13 10.21
N ILE A 190 6.32 -9.13 11.15
CA ILE A 190 7.75 -9.12 10.88
C ILE A 190 8.32 -10.49 11.26
N PHE A 191 9.13 -11.10 10.39
CA PHE A 191 9.85 -12.31 10.74
C PHE A 191 10.79 -12.09 11.93
N THR A 192 10.68 -12.89 12.98
CA THR A 192 11.64 -12.86 14.10
C THR A 192 13.04 -13.26 13.62
N ASN A 193 13.10 -14.28 12.76
CA ASN A 193 14.31 -14.63 12.02
C ASN A 193 14.06 -14.45 10.50
N PRO A 194 14.72 -13.48 9.83
CA PRO A 194 14.52 -13.20 8.41
C PRO A 194 14.70 -14.39 7.46
N GLY A 195 15.47 -15.41 7.86
CA GLY A 195 15.67 -16.65 7.10
C GLY A 195 14.47 -17.61 7.11
N ASP A 196 13.52 -17.43 8.04
CA ASP A 196 12.30 -18.27 8.10
C ASP A 196 11.39 -18.06 6.89
N MET A 197 11.55 -16.94 6.19
CA MET A 197 10.88 -16.68 4.91
C MET A 197 11.18 -17.77 3.87
N ASP A 198 12.38 -18.36 3.88
CA ASP A 198 12.79 -19.39 2.92
C ASP A 198 12.13 -20.75 3.19
N LYS A 199 11.53 -20.93 4.37
CA LYS A 199 10.80 -22.14 4.76
C LYS A 199 9.40 -22.22 4.17
N THR A 200 8.89 -21.11 3.63
CA THR A 200 7.52 -21.00 3.11
C THR A 200 7.52 -20.61 1.64
N ASP A 201 6.61 -21.18 0.87
CA ASP A 201 6.42 -20.87 -0.55
C ASP A 201 4.98 -20.40 -0.82
N ALA A 202 4.77 -19.80 -1.99
CA ALA A 202 3.41 -19.53 -2.45
C ALA A 202 2.62 -20.84 -2.60
N GLY A 203 1.37 -20.86 -2.15
CA GLY A 203 0.51 -22.04 -2.06
C GLY A 203 0.54 -22.75 -0.71
N ASP A 204 1.49 -22.46 0.18
CA ASP A 204 1.49 -23.01 1.53
C ASP A 204 0.32 -22.42 2.36
N VAL A 205 -0.30 -23.25 3.20
CA VAL A 205 -1.36 -22.81 4.12
C VAL A 205 -0.76 -22.58 5.50
N LEU A 206 -0.89 -21.36 6.01
CA LEU A 206 -0.41 -20.99 7.33
C LEU A 206 -1.57 -20.86 8.32
N SER A 207 -1.34 -21.25 9.57
CA SER A 207 -2.22 -20.92 10.70
C SER A 207 -1.47 -20.08 11.73
N ILE A 208 -2.06 -18.95 12.10
CA ILE A 208 -1.61 -18.03 13.13
C ILE A 208 -2.73 -17.95 14.17
N THR A 209 -2.49 -18.47 15.37
CA THR A 209 -3.50 -18.56 16.45
C THR A 209 -3.20 -17.56 17.57
N GLY A 210 -4.23 -17.15 18.31
CA GLY A 210 -4.07 -16.23 19.44
C GLY A 210 -3.71 -14.81 18.99
N VAL A 211 -4.14 -14.39 17.81
CA VAL A 211 -3.80 -13.08 17.25
C VAL A 211 -4.36 -11.96 18.12
N GLY A 212 -5.60 -12.08 18.60
CA GLY A 212 -6.24 -11.06 19.42
C GLY A 212 -5.56 -10.91 20.78
N SER A 213 -5.26 -12.03 21.43
CA SER A 213 -4.56 -12.04 22.73
C SER A 213 -3.10 -11.57 22.60
N SER A 214 -2.39 -11.95 21.53
CA SER A 214 -1.00 -11.55 21.30
C SER A 214 -0.89 -10.05 21.01
N LEU A 215 -1.83 -9.47 20.27
CA LEU A 215 -1.90 -8.02 20.09
C LEU A 215 -1.95 -7.30 21.45
N ILE A 216 -2.75 -7.78 22.39
CA ILE A 216 -2.92 -7.12 23.70
C ILE A 216 -1.67 -7.32 24.60
N THR A 217 -0.95 -8.43 24.43
CA THR A 217 0.12 -8.87 25.31
C THR A 217 1.52 -8.61 24.74
N ASN A 218 2.21 -9.63 24.24
CA ASN A 218 3.62 -9.60 23.86
C ASN A 218 3.87 -9.25 22.39
N GLN A 219 2.83 -9.25 21.55
CA GLN A 219 2.90 -9.03 20.11
C GLN A 219 3.79 -10.02 19.37
N GLU A 220 3.91 -11.25 19.87
CA GLU A 220 4.59 -12.37 19.21
C GLU A 220 3.57 -13.42 18.78
N TYR A 221 3.76 -14.00 17.59
CA TYR A 221 2.81 -14.92 16.99
C TYR A 221 3.56 -16.14 16.47
N ARG A 222 3.10 -17.33 16.86
CA ARG A 222 3.57 -18.58 16.27
C ARG A 222 2.81 -18.84 14.97
N VAL A 223 3.55 -19.08 13.91
CA VAL A 223 3.02 -19.42 12.59
C VAL A 223 3.32 -20.88 12.32
N ASN A 224 2.27 -21.66 12.08
CA ASN A 224 2.39 -23.08 11.71
C ASN A 224 2.14 -23.21 10.21
N ASN A 225 3.12 -23.69 9.45
CA ASN A 225 2.95 -24.04 8.05
C ASN A 225 2.34 -25.44 7.95
N LEU A 226 1.03 -25.49 7.71
CA LEU A 226 0.25 -26.72 7.69
C LEU A 226 0.58 -27.61 6.47
N THR A 227 1.12 -27.04 5.40
CA THR A 227 1.52 -27.78 4.19
C THR A 227 2.83 -28.53 4.42
N LYS A 228 3.78 -27.92 5.13
CA LYS A 228 5.13 -28.46 5.30
C LYS A 228 5.43 -29.01 6.70
N GLY A 229 4.57 -28.76 7.69
CA GLY A 229 4.81 -29.15 9.08
C GLY A 229 5.97 -28.41 9.73
N LEU A 230 6.22 -27.16 9.31
CA LEU A 230 7.28 -26.31 9.83
C LEU A 230 6.69 -25.12 10.57
N ASP A 231 7.34 -24.74 11.67
CA ASP A 231 6.90 -23.61 12.49
C ASP A 231 7.96 -22.53 12.55
N PHE A 232 7.51 -21.28 12.66
CA PHE A 232 8.36 -20.12 12.89
C PHE A 232 7.61 -19.06 13.69
N THR A 233 8.35 -18.06 14.15
CA THR A 233 7.79 -16.95 14.93
C THR A 233 7.87 -15.66 14.14
N VAL A 234 6.83 -14.85 14.27
CA VAL A 234 6.77 -13.49 13.75
C VAL A 234 6.31 -12.57 14.88
N PHE A 235 6.52 -11.28 14.73
CA PHE A 235 6.11 -10.31 15.74
C PHE A 235 5.56 -9.04 15.10
N THR A 236 4.95 -8.20 15.92
CA THR A 236 4.65 -6.81 15.60
C THR A 236 5.17 -5.88 16.70
N ASP A 237 5.53 -4.66 16.32
CA ASP A 237 5.94 -3.58 17.23
C ASP A 237 4.93 -2.41 17.09
N LEU A 238 3.68 -2.65 17.44
CA LEU A 238 2.57 -1.71 17.26
C LEU A 238 2.36 -0.86 18.50
N SER A 239 1.98 0.40 18.27
CA SER A 239 1.51 1.27 19.34
C SER A 239 0.17 0.76 19.89
N GLU A 240 -0.21 1.18 21.10
CA GLU A 240 -1.52 0.87 21.66
C GLU A 240 -2.67 1.28 20.73
N ARG A 241 -2.56 2.46 20.12
CA ARG A 241 -3.55 2.94 19.14
C ARG A 241 -3.66 2.00 17.95
N ASP A 242 -2.55 1.61 17.34
CA ASP A 242 -2.55 0.72 16.17
C ASP A 242 -3.20 -0.63 16.48
N ARG A 243 -2.93 -1.17 17.68
CA ARG A 243 -3.56 -2.40 18.16
C ARG A 243 -5.07 -2.26 18.29
N VAL A 244 -5.55 -1.17 18.88
CA VAL A 244 -6.99 -0.87 18.98
C VAL A 244 -7.64 -0.75 17.60
N LEU A 245 -6.94 -0.16 16.62
CA LEU A 245 -7.44 -0.09 15.25
C LEU A 245 -7.58 -1.48 14.64
N LEU A 246 -6.58 -2.35 14.73
CA LEU A 246 -6.64 -3.73 14.21
C LEU A 246 -7.77 -4.54 14.87
N LEU A 247 -7.91 -4.44 16.20
CA LEU A 247 -9.01 -5.08 16.96
C LEU A 247 -10.39 -4.51 16.60
N SER A 248 -10.43 -3.32 16.00
CA SER A 248 -11.67 -2.70 15.53
C SER A 248 -11.99 -3.03 14.07
N GLY A 249 -11.04 -3.59 13.32
CA GLY A 249 -11.14 -3.84 11.88
C GLY A 249 -10.59 -2.72 11.00
N GLY A 250 -9.74 -1.86 11.56
CA GLY A 250 -9.15 -0.70 10.91
C GLY A 250 -9.74 0.62 11.37
N LEU A 251 -9.19 1.72 10.83
CA LEU A 251 -9.50 3.09 11.21
C LEU A 251 -10.96 3.46 10.94
N LEU A 252 -11.47 3.18 9.74
CA LEU A 252 -12.85 3.51 9.39
C LEU A 252 -13.86 2.73 10.26
N SER A 253 -13.59 1.45 10.53
CA SER A 253 -14.42 0.63 11.40
C SER A 253 -14.39 1.11 12.85
N PHE A 254 -13.24 1.57 13.35
CA PHE A 254 -13.09 2.18 14.67
C PHE A 254 -13.90 3.49 14.77
N VAL A 255 -13.72 4.42 13.84
CA VAL A 255 -14.43 5.72 13.85
C VAL A 255 -15.93 5.51 13.75
N LYS A 256 -16.38 4.60 12.87
CA LYS A 256 -17.82 4.28 12.74
C LYS A 256 -18.42 3.83 14.07
N LYS A 257 -17.73 2.98 14.84
CA LYS A 257 -18.19 2.53 16.16
C LYS A 257 -18.25 3.66 17.20
N GLN A 258 -17.40 4.67 17.10
CA GLN A 258 -17.43 5.83 18.01
C GLN A 258 -18.58 6.80 17.73
N LEU A 259 -19.08 6.81 16.48
CA LEU A 259 -20.20 7.65 16.05
C LEU A 259 -21.55 6.94 16.11
N SER A 260 -21.56 5.64 16.44
CA SER A 260 -22.77 4.80 16.60
C SER A 260 -23.21 4.79 18.06
#